data_AF-A0A536GP51-F1
#
_entry.id   AF-A0A536GP51-F1
#
_cell.length_a   1.000
_cell.length_b   1.000
_cell.length_c   1.000
_cell.angle_alpha   90.00
_cell.angle_beta   90.00
_cell.angle_gamma   90.00
#
_symmetry.space_group_name_H-M   'P 1'
#
loop_
_entity.id
_entity.type
_entity.pdbx_description
1 polymer ?
#
loop_
_entity_poly.entity_id
_entity_poly.type
_entity_poly.pdbx_seq_one_letter_code
_entity_poly.pdbx_strand_id
1 'polypeptide(L)'
;MAANAGEKGKSSGKERLIRAAQSLAQERSFDDITIEDIIKVAELSRPAFYYHFAGGKEELRSALVQRGLLDETPTTDIRRAILEAALRVFARSGISAATLEDIATEAGVTRGTLSWHFHCKDDLLTGIVKHYSPHSTLRPVVEQIEQELQQGVPLDDETILRRLAGAFYDGFITQGDHTRLAILLIHTHPEAAQILADRIVKGRKSIIEYIEKRQEAGHFCKQIDPGLFLQVLATTFAMRAVCQGLNDLLPFAHLSRDEVVDQVVLLLLYGIVKREKS
;
A
#
# COMPACT_ATOMS: atom_id res chain seq x y z
N MET A 1 -3.32 40.35 54.26
CA MET A 1 -3.11 41.35 53.19
C MET A 1 -1.60 41.45 53.02
N ALA A 2 -0.97 40.95 51.96
CA ALA A 2 -1.13 41.38 50.59
C ALA A 2 -1.00 40.22 49.59
N ALA A 3 -1.61 40.43 48.43
CA ALA A 3 -1.91 39.48 47.38
C ALA A 3 -0.88 39.53 46.24
N ASN A 4 -0.59 38.35 45.69
CA ASN A 4 -0.73 38.04 44.25
C ASN A 4 0.13 38.82 43.22
N ALA A 5 1.27 38.26 42.82
CA ALA A 5 2.07 38.77 41.69
C ALA A 5 2.91 37.69 40.93
N GLY A 6 2.48 36.41 40.91
CA GLY A 6 3.28 35.32 40.32
C GLY A 6 2.65 34.47 39.21
N GLU A 7 1.32 34.49 39.04
CA GLU A 7 0.61 33.49 38.22
C GLU A 7 0.07 33.97 36.86
N LYS A 8 0.51 35.14 36.37
CA LYS A 8 0.10 35.66 35.05
C LYS A 8 1.26 35.72 34.08
N GLY A 9 1.41 34.69 33.25
CA GLY A 9 2.19 34.79 32.01
C GLY A 9 3.11 33.61 31.70
N LYS A 10 2.54 32.46 31.35
CA LYS A 10 3.18 31.44 30.48
C LYS A 10 2.16 30.37 30.09
N SER A 11 1.24 30.74 29.19
CA SER A 11 0.79 29.73 28.24
C SER A 11 2.04 29.34 27.45
N SER A 12 2.57 28.14 27.67
CA SER A 12 3.73 27.61 26.92
C SER A 12 3.57 27.94 25.43
N GLY A 13 4.64 28.31 24.72
CA GLY A 13 4.56 28.61 23.28
C GLY A 13 3.86 27.49 22.50
N LYS A 14 4.06 26.25 22.94
CA LYS A 14 3.33 25.05 22.49
C LYS A 14 1.80 25.17 22.61
N GLU A 15 1.30 25.69 23.72
CA GLU A 15 -0.14 25.81 23.98
C GLU A 15 -0.79 26.93 23.17
N ARG A 16 -0.05 28.01 22.88
CA ARG A 16 -0.51 29.09 21.99
C ARG A 16 -0.65 28.58 20.55
N LEU A 17 0.30 27.79 20.08
CA LEU A 17 0.26 27.14 18.77
C LEU A 17 -0.93 26.19 18.65
N ILE A 18 -1.22 25.39 19.68
CA ILE A 18 -2.36 24.47 19.70
C ILE A 18 -3.70 25.23 19.66
N ARG A 19 -3.86 26.29 20.46
CA ARG A 19 -5.09 27.11 20.43
C ARG A 19 -5.29 27.84 19.11
N ALA A 20 -4.22 28.40 18.55
CA ALA A 20 -4.25 29.07 17.26
C ALA A 20 -4.69 28.11 16.15
N ALA A 21 -4.09 26.93 16.11
CA ALA A 21 -4.46 25.86 15.20
C ALA A 21 -5.91 25.40 15.37
N GLN A 22 -6.38 25.22 16.60
CA GLN A 22 -7.76 24.85 16.89
C GLN A 22 -8.75 25.92 16.41
N SER A 23 -8.48 27.19 16.70
CA SER A 23 -9.35 28.31 16.28
C SER A 23 -9.47 28.35 14.76
N LEU A 24 -8.35 28.23 14.04
CA LEU A 24 -8.34 28.24 12.59
C LEU A 24 -9.05 27.01 11.99
N ALA A 25 -9.05 25.87 12.70
CA ALA A 25 -9.74 24.65 12.29
C ALA A 25 -11.26 24.68 12.46
N GLN A 26 -11.80 25.64 13.20
CA GLN A 26 -13.25 25.85 13.30
C GLN A 26 -13.82 26.55 12.06
N GLU A 27 -12.99 27.30 11.34
CA GLU A 27 -13.41 28.12 10.19
C GLU A 27 -13.19 27.41 8.85
N ARG A 28 -12.20 26.50 8.78
CA ARG A 28 -11.79 25.80 7.56
C ARG A 28 -11.05 24.51 7.90
N SER A 29 -10.92 23.60 6.92
CA SER A 29 -10.19 22.34 7.11
C SER A 29 -8.79 22.58 7.66
N PHE A 30 -8.35 21.74 8.62
CA PHE A 30 -7.01 21.85 9.17
C PHE A 30 -5.94 21.74 8.08
N ASP A 31 -6.19 20.98 7.01
CA ASP A 31 -5.26 20.82 5.90
C ASP A 31 -4.99 22.13 5.14
N ASP A 32 -5.96 23.05 5.09
CA ASP A 32 -5.83 24.35 4.41
C ASP A 32 -5.12 25.41 5.26
N ILE A 33 -4.87 25.13 6.53
CA ILE A 33 -4.20 26.06 7.45
C ILE A 33 -2.69 25.99 7.27
N THR A 34 -2.01 27.09 6.96
CA THR A 34 -0.55 27.08 6.83
C THR A 34 0.15 27.26 8.18
N ILE A 35 1.43 26.90 8.26
CA ILE A 35 2.26 27.23 9.45
C ILE A 35 2.29 28.75 9.64
N GLU A 36 2.32 29.53 8.56
CA GLU A 36 2.27 31.00 8.61
C GLU A 36 0.98 31.51 9.25
N ASP A 37 -0.17 30.93 8.91
CA ASP A 37 -1.45 31.28 9.54
C ASP A 37 -1.43 30.99 11.04
N ILE A 38 -0.88 29.84 11.44
CA ILE A 38 -0.82 29.40 12.84
C ILE A 38 0.11 30.30 13.65
N ILE A 39 1.31 30.59 13.15
CA ILE A 39 2.27 31.44 13.87
C ILE A 39 1.80 32.89 13.92
N LYS A 40 1.06 33.36 12.91
CA LYS A 40 0.45 34.68 12.90
C LYS A 40 -0.61 34.80 13.99
N VAL A 41 -1.52 33.83 14.12
CA VAL A 41 -2.54 33.80 15.17
C VAL A 41 -1.94 33.52 16.56
N ALA A 42 -0.91 32.69 16.63
CA ALA A 42 -0.20 32.40 17.87
C ALA A 42 0.74 33.54 18.31
N GLU A 43 0.96 34.55 17.46
CA GLU A 43 1.97 35.62 17.58
C GLU A 43 3.34 35.08 18.00
N LEU A 44 3.82 34.10 17.22
CA LEU A 44 5.11 33.45 17.39
C LEU A 44 5.92 33.50 16.10
N SER A 45 7.22 33.24 16.21
CA SER A 45 8.09 33.15 15.04
C SER A 45 8.09 31.74 14.46
N ARG A 46 8.44 31.63 13.18
CA ARG A 46 8.60 30.33 12.51
C ARG A 46 9.64 29.42 13.20
N PRO A 47 10.80 29.93 13.69
CA PRO A 47 11.70 29.14 14.54
C PRO A 47 11.05 28.64 15.84
N ALA A 48 10.19 29.44 16.47
CA ALA A 48 9.49 29.02 17.69
C ALA A 48 8.46 27.91 17.43
N PHE A 49 7.87 27.87 16.22
CA PHE A 49 7.02 26.74 15.80
C PHE A 49 7.82 25.44 15.78
N TYR A 50 8.93 25.40 15.04
CA TYR A 50 9.75 24.19 14.91
C TYR A 50 10.47 23.81 16.21
N TYR A 51 10.70 24.75 17.12
CA TYR A 51 11.17 24.45 18.47
C TYR A 51 10.18 23.59 19.27
N HIS A 52 8.87 23.79 19.08
CA HIS A 52 7.82 23.06 19.79
C HIS A 52 7.24 21.87 19.02
N PHE A 53 7.29 21.92 17.69
CA PHE A 53 6.80 20.91 16.77
C PHE A 53 7.86 20.70 15.68
N ALA A 54 8.91 19.96 16.02
CA ALA A 54 10.02 19.65 15.11
C ALA A 54 9.53 18.83 13.89
N GLY A 55 8.52 17.98 14.10
CA GLY A 55 7.81 17.25 13.04
C GLY A 55 6.84 18.12 12.21
N GLY A 56 6.85 19.44 12.42
CA GLY A 56 6.04 20.38 11.64
C GLY A 56 4.55 20.34 12.00
N LYS A 57 3.70 20.71 11.04
CA LYS A 57 2.24 20.73 11.19
C LYS A 57 1.64 19.36 11.56
N GLU A 58 2.35 18.26 11.29
CA GLU A 58 1.93 16.89 11.65
C GLU A 58 2.05 16.55 13.12
N GLU A 59 3.14 16.97 13.75
CA GLU A 59 3.30 16.79 15.19
C GLU A 59 2.24 17.63 15.93
N LEU A 60 1.93 18.82 15.40
CA LEU A 60 0.85 19.67 15.89
C LEU A 60 -0.54 19.05 15.68
N ARG A 61 -0.82 18.49 14.49
CA ARG A 61 -2.06 17.76 14.21
C ARG A 61 -2.23 16.58 15.15
N SER A 62 -1.19 15.76 15.31
CA SER A 62 -1.20 14.61 16.21
C SER A 62 -1.47 15.04 17.65
N ALA A 63 -0.90 16.17 18.09
CA ALA A 63 -1.17 16.73 19.40
C ALA A 63 -2.61 17.25 19.55
N LEU A 64 -3.22 17.79 18.50
CA LEU A 64 -4.63 18.23 18.48
C LEU A 64 -5.59 17.03 18.53
N VAL A 65 -5.30 15.98 17.75
CA VAL A 65 -6.08 14.73 17.72
C VAL A 65 -6.03 14.03 19.08
N GLN A 66 -4.83 13.87 19.68
CA GLN A 66 -4.68 13.30 21.03
C GLN A 66 -5.45 14.05 22.12
N ARG A 67 -5.74 15.34 21.89
CA ARG A 67 -6.50 16.19 22.80
C ARG A 67 -8.00 16.26 22.46
N GLY A 68 -8.45 15.54 21.42
CA GLY A 68 -9.83 15.59 20.93
C GLY A 68 -10.25 16.95 20.35
N LEU A 69 -9.28 17.73 19.86
CA LEU A 69 -9.50 19.09 19.33
C LEU A 69 -9.58 19.13 17.80
N LEU A 70 -9.34 18.01 17.13
CA LEU A 70 -9.54 17.77 15.71
C LEU A 70 -10.13 16.38 15.54
N ASP A 71 -11.10 16.24 14.64
CA ASP A 71 -11.62 14.93 14.26
C ASP A 71 -10.51 14.06 13.69
N GLU A 72 -10.59 12.78 14.03
CA GLU A 72 -9.52 11.81 13.93
C GLU A 72 -9.20 11.37 12.51
N THR A 73 -9.65 12.05 11.43
CA THR A 73 -9.39 11.60 10.06
C THR A 73 -7.89 11.38 9.92
N PRO A 74 -7.42 10.12 9.94
CA PRO A 74 -6.00 9.89 10.09
C PRO A 74 -5.35 10.47 8.84
N THR A 75 -4.24 11.19 8.95
CA THR A 75 -3.50 11.66 7.77
C THR A 75 -3.09 10.49 6.87
N THR A 76 -3.03 9.28 7.44
CA THR A 76 -2.88 8.02 6.72
C THR A 76 -4.06 7.72 5.78
N ASP A 77 -5.28 8.03 6.21
CA ASP A 77 -6.51 7.79 5.46
C ASP A 77 -6.68 8.80 4.32
N ILE A 78 -6.34 10.06 4.56
CA ILE A 78 -6.30 11.10 3.52
C ILE A 78 -5.17 10.80 2.52
N ARG A 79 -3.97 10.45 3.00
CA ARG A 79 -2.85 10.05 2.14
C ARG A 79 -3.24 8.87 1.26
N ARG A 80 -3.90 7.85 1.82
CA ARG A 80 -4.41 6.70 1.08
C ARG A 80 -5.47 7.10 0.06
N ALA A 81 -6.45 7.91 0.44
CA ALA A 81 -7.48 8.42 -0.47
C ALA A 81 -6.87 9.18 -1.66
N ILE A 82 -5.83 9.97 -1.42
CA ILE A 82 -5.08 10.66 -2.49
C ILE A 82 -4.38 9.65 -3.41
N LEU A 83 -3.77 8.59 -2.88
CA LEU A 83 -3.12 7.56 -3.69
C LEU A 83 -4.14 6.77 -4.53
N GLU A 84 -5.30 6.44 -3.97
CA GLU A 84 -6.40 5.76 -4.68
C GLU A 84 -6.96 6.63 -5.80
N ALA A 85 -7.20 7.92 -5.52
CA ALA A 85 -7.61 8.89 -6.52
C ALA A 85 -6.56 9.03 -7.61
N ALA A 86 -5.28 9.18 -7.24
CA ALA A 86 -4.18 9.29 -8.19
C ALA A 86 -4.14 8.09 -9.13
N LEU A 87 -4.29 6.87 -8.60
CA LEU A 87 -4.36 5.66 -9.42
C LEU A 87 -5.52 5.72 -10.43
N ARG A 88 -6.74 6.08 -9.98
CA ARG A 88 -7.91 6.17 -10.87
C ARG A 88 -7.69 7.20 -11.98
N VAL A 89 -7.15 8.37 -11.64
CA VAL A 89 -6.82 9.41 -12.64
C VAL A 89 -5.76 8.91 -13.62
N PHE A 90 -4.68 8.28 -13.14
CA PHE A 90 -3.63 7.74 -14.00
C PHE A 90 -4.13 6.60 -14.90
N ALA A 91 -5.01 5.73 -14.40
CA ALA A 91 -5.59 4.62 -15.18
C ALA A 91 -6.51 5.14 -16.29
N ARG A 92 -7.23 6.23 -16.04
CA ARG A 92 -8.21 6.84 -16.97
C ARG A 92 -7.54 7.71 -18.05
N SER A 93 -6.65 8.62 -17.67
CA SER A 93 -6.09 9.64 -18.57
C SER A 93 -4.63 9.40 -18.96
N GLY A 94 -3.97 8.42 -18.33
CA GLY A 94 -2.53 8.23 -18.41
C GLY A 94 -1.76 9.20 -17.51
N ILE A 95 -0.53 8.83 -17.15
CA ILE A 95 0.33 9.58 -16.21
C ILE A 95 0.66 10.98 -16.75
N SER A 96 0.94 11.11 -18.04
CA SER A 96 1.38 12.38 -18.65
C SER A 96 0.29 13.44 -18.60
N ALA A 97 -0.94 13.10 -19.00
CA ALA A 97 -2.07 14.02 -19.07
C ALA A 97 -2.72 14.33 -17.72
N ALA A 98 -2.55 13.45 -16.72
CA ALA A 98 -3.06 13.69 -15.37
C ALA A 98 -2.42 14.92 -14.71
N THR A 99 -3.23 15.75 -14.06
CA THR A 99 -2.76 16.89 -13.25
C THR A 99 -2.96 16.64 -11.76
N LEU A 100 -2.21 17.35 -10.92
CA LEU A 100 -2.39 17.28 -9.46
C LEU A 100 -3.72 17.92 -9.02
N GLU A 101 -4.34 18.73 -9.87
CA GLU A 101 -5.67 19.30 -9.64
C GLU A 101 -6.78 18.28 -9.90
N ASP A 102 -6.66 17.49 -10.98
CA ASP A 102 -7.56 16.36 -11.25
C ASP A 102 -7.56 15.37 -10.08
N ILE A 103 -6.37 15.08 -9.53
CA ILE A 103 -6.19 14.13 -8.43
C ILE A 103 -6.76 14.68 -7.13
N ALA A 104 -6.54 15.96 -6.83
CA ALA A 104 -7.13 16.60 -5.65
C ALA A 104 -8.67 16.56 -5.72
N THR A 105 -9.22 16.88 -6.89
CA THR A 105 -10.66 16.83 -7.16
C THR A 105 -11.22 15.42 -7.00
N GLU A 106 -10.57 14.42 -7.61
CA GLU A 106 -10.95 13.00 -7.51
C GLU A 106 -10.88 12.47 -6.06
N ALA A 107 -9.92 12.96 -5.26
CA ALA A 107 -9.78 12.58 -3.85
C ALA A 107 -10.73 13.34 -2.91
N GLY A 108 -11.45 14.37 -3.40
CA GLY A 108 -12.28 15.23 -2.56
C GLY A 108 -11.47 16.10 -1.60
N VAL A 109 -10.23 16.44 -1.93
CA VAL A 109 -9.32 17.26 -1.11
C VAL A 109 -8.91 18.53 -1.83
N THR A 110 -8.41 19.52 -1.10
CA THR A 110 -7.88 20.74 -1.73
C THR A 110 -6.49 20.51 -2.34
N ARG A 111 -6.10 21.37 -3.29
CA ARG A 111 -4.73 21.36 -3.85
C ARG A 111 -3.66 21.57 -2.78
N GLY A 112 -3.96 22.36 -1.74
CA GLY A 112 -3.10 22.56 -0.57
C GLY A 112 -2.91 21.27 0.24
N THR A 113 -4.02 20.58 0.54
CA THR A 113 -4.02 19.26 1.20
C THR A 113 -3.19 18.24 0.42
N LEU A 114 -3.37 18.17 -0.90
CA LEU A 114 -2.58 17.24 -1.73
C LEU A 114 -1.09 17.59 -1.71
N SER A 115 -0.76 18.87 -1.93
CA SER A 115 0.64 19.37 -1.98
C SER A 115 1.39 19.13 -0.68
N TRP A 116 0.65 19.04 0.43
CA TRP A 116 1.18 18.73 1.74
C TRP A 116 1.62 17.25 1.86
N HIS A 117 0.90 16.32 1.23
CA HIS A 117 1.26 14.89 1.24
C HIS A 117 2.22 14.48 0.12
N PHE A 118 2.09 15.10 -1.05
CA PHE A 118 2.81 14.76 -2.28
C PHE A 118 3.11 16.03 -3.08
N HIS A 119 4.38 16.28 -3.39
CA HIS A 119 4.79 17.50 -4.05
C HIS A 119 4.63 17.42 -5.57
N CYS A 120 4.88 16.23 -6.14
CA CYS A 120 4.78 15.98 -7.57
C CYS A 120 4.09 14.65 -7.91
N LYS A 121 3.90 14.39 -9.21
CA LYS A 121 3.35 13.11 -9.70
C LYS A 121 4.26 11.93 -9.36
N ASP A 122 5.57 12.11 -9.39
CA ASP A 122 6.53 11.03 -9.09
C ASP A 122 6.44 10.59 -7.62
N ASP A 123 6.18 11.52 -6.70
CA ASP A 123 5.90 11.20 -5.29
C ASP A 123 4.64 10.35 -5.13
N LEU A 124 3.60 10.65 -5.91
CA LEU A 124 2.36 9.87 -5.93
C LEU A 124 2.61 8.46 -6.47
N LEU A 125 3.32 8.34 -7.60
CA LEU A 125 3.64 7.05 -8.21
C LEU A 125 4.45 6.17 -7.25
N THR A 126 5.48 6.75 -6.64
CA THR A 126 6.30 6.10 -5.61
C THR A 126 5.45 5.73 -4.39
N GLY A 127 4.55 6.63 -3.98
CA GLY A 127 3.59 6.40 -2.88
C GLY A 127 2.64 5.23 -3.16
N ILE A 128 2.12 5.12 -4.39
CA ILE A 128 1.23 4.03 -4.80
C ILE A 128 1.98 2.70 -4.69
N VAL A 129 3.19 2.60 -5.23
CA VAL A 129 4.00 1.36 -5.16
C VAL A 129 4.40 1.02 -3.72
N LYS A 130 4.62 2.03 -2.86
CA LYS A 130 4.89 1.81 -1.43
C LYS A 130 3.65 1.37 -0.64
N HIS A 131 2.46 1.80 -1.05
CA HIS A 131 1.23 1.51 -0.31
C HIS A 131 0.65 0.15 -0.72
N TYR A 132 0.64 -0.14 -2.02
CA TYR A 132 0.04 -1.35 -2.56
C TYR A 132 1.07 -2.46 -2.75
N SER A 133 0.74 -3.65 -2.24
CA SER A 133 1.51 -4.86 -2.52
C SER A 133 0.54 -5.93 -3.00
N PRO A 134 0.74 -6.50 -4.21
CA PRO A 134 -0.07 -7.63 -4.67
C PRO A 134 0.13 -8.88 -3.79
N HIS A 135 1.14 -8.87 -2.92
CA HIS A 135 1.45 -9.96 -1.99
C HIS A 135 0.87 -9.73 -0.58
N SER A 136 0.10 -8.66 -0.37
CA SER A 136 -0.58 -8.40 0.91
C SER A 136 -1.57 -9.51 1.28
N THR A 137 -2.22 -10.13 0.29
CA THR A 137 -3.13 -11.27 0.46
C THR A 137 -2.41 -12.58 0.78
N LEU A 138 -1.10 -12.71 0.47
CA LEU A 138 -0.34 -13.92 0.72
C LEU A 138 -0.06 -14.12 2.21
N ARG A 139 0.30 -13.05 2.90
CA ARG A 139 0.70 -13.09 4.30
C ARG A 139 -0.34 -13.78 5.21
N PRO A 140 -1.62 -13.39 5.23
CA PRO A 140 -2.60 -14.05 6.09
C PRO A 140 -2.78 -15.53 5.73
N VAL A 141 -2.67 -15.89 4.45
CA VAL A 141 -2.79 -17.28 4.00
C VAL A 141 -1.60 -18.12 4.44
N VAL A 142 -0.38 -17.58 4.35
CA VAL A 142 0.84 -18.23 4.86
C VAL A 142 0.74 -18.42 6.37
N GLU A 143 0.40 -17.37 7.12
CA GLU A 143 0.24 -17.43 8.57
C GLU A 143 -0.81 -18.48 8.98
N GLN A 144 -1.92 -18.58 8.24
CA GLN A 144 -2.96 -19.58 8.48
C GLN A 144 -2.45 -21.01 8.21
N ILE A 145 -1.75 -21.25 7.10
CA ILE A 145 -1.16 -22.56 6.78
C ILE A 145 -0.16 -22.98 7.87
N GLU A 146 0.71 -22.05 8.29
CA GLU A 146 1.68 -22.31 9.36
C GLU A 146 0.99 -22.70 10.68
N GLN A 147 -0.09 -22.00 11.05
CA GLN A 147 -0.88 -22.33 12.24
C GLN A 147 -1.53 -23.71 12.15
N GLU A 148 -2.13 -24.05 11.01
CA GLU A 148 -2.77 -25.36 10.79
C GLU A 148 -1.73 -26.49 10.90
N LEU A 149 -0.54 -26.32 10.30
CA LEU A 149 0.56 -27.29 10.42
C LEU A 149 1.05 -27.43 11.86
N GLN A 150 1.17 -26.33 12.61
CA GLN A 150 1.54 -26.37 14.03
C GLN A 150 0.50 -27.07 14.90
N GLN A 151 -0.78 -26.99 14.52
CA GLN A 151 -1.89 -27.70 15.17
C GLN A 151 -1.98 -29.17 14.74
N GLY A 152 -1.09 -29.65 13.86
CA GLY A 152 -1.08 -31.03 13.38
C GLY A 152 -2.15 -31.33 12.34
N VAL A 153 -2.74 -30.31 11.70
CA VAL A 153 -3.64 -30.50 10.56
C VAL A 153 -2.82 -31.08 9.40
N PRO A 154 -3.20 -32.24 8.85
CA PRO A 154 -2.49 -32.81 7.71
C PRO A 154 -2.85 -32.02 6.45
N LEU A 155 -1.92 -31.20 5.97
CA LEU A 155 -2.01 -30.50 4.70
C LEU A 155 -0.99 -31.09 3.72
N ASP A 156 -1.45 -31.51 2.55
CA ASP A 156 -0.56 -31.91 1.47
C ASP A 156 -0.03 -30.70 0.68
N ASP A 157 1.04 -30.94 -0.10
CA ASP A 157 1.68 -29.91 -0.91
C ASP A 157 0.72 -29.25 -1.92
N GLU A 158 -0.17 -30.05 -2.50
CA GLU A 158 -1.09 -29.58 -3.54
C GLU A 158 -2.12 -28.61 -2.95
N THR A 159 -2.64 -28.92 -1.77
CA THR A 159 -3.56 -28.07 -1.01
C THR A 159 -2.88 -26.75 -0.61
N ILE A 160 -1.64 -26.82 -0.11
CA ILE A 160 -0.86 -25.63 0.23
C ILE A 160 -0.65 -24.76 -1.01
N LEU A 161 -0.19 -25.35 -2.12
CA LEU A 161 0.06 -24.62 -3.37
C LEU A 161 -1.21 -24.02 -3.98
N ARG A 162 -2.36 -24.71 -3.91
CA ARG A 162 -3.67 -24.16 -4.31
C ARG A 162 -4.05 -22.93 -3.50
N ARG A 163 -3.87 -22.98 -2.17
CA ARG A 163 -4.18 -21.82 -1.30
C ARG A 163 -3.26 -20.63 -1.62
N LEU A 164 -1.97 -20.89 -1.81
CA LEU A 164 -1.02 -19.85 -2.22
C LEU A 164 -1.35 -19.28 -3.59
N ALA A 165 -1.59 -20.13 -4.59
CA ALA A 165 -1.97 -19.72 -5.95
C ALA A 165 -3.27 -18.92 -5.95
N GLY A 166 -4.27 -19.35 -5.18
CA GLY A 166 -5.51 -18.61 -4.98
C GLY A 166 -5.27 -17.22 -4.38
N ALA A 167 -4.42 -17.13 -3.35
CA ALA A 167 -4.07 -15.85 -2.74
C ALA A 167 -3.33 -14.90 -3.70
N PHE A 168 -2.46 -15.43 -4.58
CA PHE A 168 -1.88 -14.65 -5.67
C PHE A 168 -2.94 -14.19 -6.66
N TYR A 169 -3.82 -15.10 -7.11
CA TYR A 169 -4.90 -14.78 -8.05
C TYR A 169 -5.76 -13.63 -7.51
N ASP A 170 -6.27 -13.78 -6.28
CA ASP A 170 -7.15 -12.78 -5.66
C ASP A 170 -6.42 -11.45 -5.46
N GLY A 171 -5.15 -11.49 -5.05
CA GLY A 171 -4.32 -10.30 -4.86
C GLY A 171 -4.13 -9.50 -6.15
N PHE A 172 -3.88 -10.18 -7.28
CA PHE A 172 -3.70 -9.51 -8.57
C PHE A 172 -5.01 -9.05 -9.19
N ILE A 173 -6.06 -9.87 -9.17
CA ILE A 173 -7.35 -9.53 -9.79
C ILE A 173 -8.04 -8.38 -9.05
N THR A 174 -8.06 -8.40 -7.71
CA THR A 174 -8.68 -7.33 -6.91
C THR A 174 -7.94 -6.00 -7.08
N GLN A 175 -6.65 -6.05 -7.44
CA GLN A 175 -5.79 -4.87 -7.61
C GLN A 175 -5.31 -4.73 -9.07
N GLY A 176 -6.17 -5.04 -10.06
CA GLY A 176 -5.80 -5.04 -11.48
C GLY A 176 -5.20 -3.71 -11.96
N ASP A 177 -5.80 -2.58 -11.60
CA ASP A 177 -5.29 -1.25 -11.97
C ASP A 177 -3.92 -0.95 -11.35
N HIS A 178 -3.70 -1.36 -10.10
CA HIS A 178 -2.39 -1.24 -9.44
C HIS A 178 -1.34 -2.08 -10.15
N THR A 179 -1.71 -3.31 -10.53
CA THR A 179 -0.81 -4.24 -11.25
C THR A 179 -0.42 -3.65 -12.61
N ARG A 180 -1.39 -3.09 -13.34
CA ARG A 180 -1.16 -2.42 -14.62
C ARG A 180 -0.26 -1.20 -14.47
N LEU A 181 -0.52 -0.34 -13.48
CA LEU A 181 0.31 0.82 -13.20
C LEU A 181 1.74 0.38 -12.80
N ALA A 182 1.87 -0.60 -11.91
CA ALA A 182 3.17 -1.11 -11.47
C ALA A 182 4.03 -1.58 -12.65
N ILE A 183 3.45 -2.32 -13.61
CA ILE A 183 4.16 -2.76 -14.83
C ILE A 183 4.62 -1.57 -15.69
N LEU A 184 3.77 -0.55 -15.83
CA LEU A 184 4.12 0.67 -16.57
C LEU A 184 5.28 1.43 -15.89
N LEU A 185 5.27 1.48 -14.55
CA LEU A 185 6.29 2.20 -13.77
C LEU A 185 7.68 1.55 -13.85
N ILE A 186 7.75 0.22 -13.99
CA ILE A 186 9.04 -0.50 -14.07
C ILE A 186 9.96 0.08 -15.14
N HIS A 187 9.42 0.50 -16.28
CA HIS A 187 10.20 0.98 -17.43
C HIS A 187 10.40 2.49 -17.46
N THR A 188 9.64 3.24 -16.64
CA THR A 188 9.58 4.70 -16.71
C THR A 188 10.11 5.39 -15.45
N HIS A 189 10.14 4.68 -14.31
CA HIS A 189 10.52 5.23 -13.00
C HIS A 189 11.40 4.24 -12.22
N PRO A 190 12.75 4.29 -12.39
CA PRO A 190 13.66 3.31 -11.81
C PRO A 190 13.58 3.16 -10.29
N GLU A 191 13.37 4.26 -9.55
CA GLU A 191 13.24 4.21 -8.09
C GLU A 191 11.99 3.43 -7.65
N ALA A 192 10.84 3.68 -8.28
CA ALA A 192 9.61 2.94 -8.03
C ALA A 192 9.77 1.44 -8.40
N ALA A 193 10.47 1.15 -9.49
CA ALA A 193 10.79 -0.22 -9.90
C ALA A 193 11.61 -0.96 -8.82
N GLN A 194 12.63 -0.32 -8.26
CA GLN A 194 13.45 -0.90 -7.20
C GLN A 194 12.63 -1.16 -5.93
N ILE A 195 11.80 -0.22 -5.51
CA ILE A 195 10.91 -0.39 -4.35
C ILE A 195 9.96 -1.58 -4.55
N LEU A 196 9.40 -1.74 -5.75
CA LEU A 196 8.56 -2.87 -6.08
C LEU A 196 9.34 -4.19 -5.98
N ALA A 197 10.55 -4.24 -6.53
CA ALA A 197 11.41 -5.41 -6.47
C ALA A 197 11.71 -5.82 -5.02
N ASP A 198 12.12 -4.87 -4.17
CA ASP A 198 12.42 -5.13 -2.75
C ASP A 198 11.20 -5.68 -2.00
N ARG A 199 10.00 -5.14 -2.28
CA ARG A 199 8.75 -5.64 -1.69
C ARG A 199 8.41 -7.05 -2.17
N ILE A 200 8.63 -7.33 -3.45
CA ILE A 200 8.39 -8.66 -4.03
C ILE A 200 9.32 -9.69 -3.36
N VAL A 201 10.61 -9.39 -3.27
CA VAL A 201 11.60 -10.25 -2.61
C VAL A 201 11.21 -10.51 -1.16
N LYS A 202 10.89 -9.44 -0.41
CA LYS A 202 10.48 -9.57 0.99
C LYS A 202 9.19 -10.38 1.15
N GLY A 203 8.20 -10.17 0.29
CA GLY A 203 6.90 -10.83 0.36
C GLY A 203 6.92 -12.31 -0.01
N ARG A 204 7.93 -12.78 -0.75
CA ARG A 204 8.05 -14.17 -1.20
C ARG A 204 8.97 -15.04 -0.34
N LYS A 205 9.72 -14.44 0.59
CA LYS A 205 10.76 -15.11 1.36
C LYS A 205 10.29 -16.41 2.03
N SER A 206 9.21 -16.39 2.79
CA SER A 206 8.71 -17.58 3.51
C SER A 206 8.27 -18.70 2.57
N ILE A 207 7.71 -18.36 1.42
CA ILE A 207 7.26 -19.35 0.43
C ILE A 207 8.47 -19.98 -0.28
N ILE A 208 9.51 -19.18 -0.57
CA ILE A 208 10.78 -19.69 -1.10
C ILE A 208 11.38 -20.69 -0.10
N GLU A 209 11.48 -20.31 1.17
CA GLU A 209 12.00 -21.20 2.24
C GLU A 209 11.18 -22.48 2.38
N TYR A 210 9.85 -22.42 2.18
CA TYR A 210 9.00 -23.61 2.14
C TYR A 210 9.37 -24.53 0.98
N ILE A 211 9.44 -24.01 -0.25
CA ILE A 211 9.77 -24.80 -1.45
C ILE A 211 11.15 -25.43 -1.31
N GLU A 212 12.14 -24.69 -0.79
CA GLU A 212 13.50 -25.19 -0.53
C GLU A 212 13.49 -26.38 0.43
N LYS A 213 12.76 -26.30 1.55
CA LYS A 213 12.62 -27.42 2.50
C LYS A 213 11.99 -28.66 1.85
N ARG A 214 10.96 -28.47 1.01
CA ARG A 214 10.33 -29.58 0.27
C ARG A 214 11.27 -30.18 -0.77
N GLN A 215 12.12 -29.37 -1.41
CA GLN A 215 13.18 -29.84 -2.31
C GLN A 215 14.24 -30.64 -1.55
N GLU A 216 14.69 -30.16 -0.39
CA GLU A 216 15.67 -30.85 0.46
C GLU A 216 15.17 -32.22 0.92
N ALA A 217 13.90 -32.31 1.31
CA ALA A 217 13.22 -33.55 1.68
C ALA A 217 12.92 -34.50 0.50
N GLY A 218 13.22 -34.08 -0.73
CA GLY A 218 13.02 -34.91 -1.94
C GLY A 218 11.59 -34.95 -2.45
N HIS A 219 10.70 -34.12 -1.91
CA HIS A 219 9.32 -34.01 -2.39
C HIS A 219 9.22 -33.17 -3.68
N PHE A 220 10.04 -32.12 -3.81
CA PHE A 220 10.09 -31.25 -4.99
C PHE A 220 11.42 -31.36 -5.76
N CYS A 221 11.36 -31.04 -7.06
CA CYS A 221 12.51 -31.12 -7.96
C CYS A 221 13.58 -30.05 -7.62
N LYS A 222 14.80 -30.47 -7.28
CA LYS A 222 15.94 -29.59 -6.94
C LYS A 222 16.49 -28.76 -8.12
N GLN A 223 16.11 -29.07 -9.36
CA GLN A 223 16.59 -28.36 -10.55
C GLN A 223 15.81 -27.08 -10.85
N ILE A 224 14.67 -26.87 -10.20
CA ILE A 224 13.83 -25.69 -10.40
C ILE A 224 14.18 -24.66 -9.32
N ASP A 225 14.56 -23.46 -9.74
CA ASP A 225 14.75 -22.34 -8.82
C ASP A 225 13.41 -21.95 -8.17
N PRO A 226 13.30 -21.90 -6.82
CA PRO A 226 12.06 -21.53 -6.12
C PRO A 226 11.56 -20.12 -6.48
N GLY A 227 12.48 -19.20 -6.70
CA GLY A 227 12.17 -17.83 -7.12
C GLY A 227 11.52 -17.81 -8.51
N LEU A 228 12.07 -18.57 -9.46
CA LEU A 228 11.51 -18.74 -10.80
C LEU A 228 10.12 -19.41 -10.75
N PHE A 229 9.95 -20.45 -9.94
CA PHE A 229 8.65 -21.10 -9.75
C PHE A 229 7.57 -20.09 -9.33
N LEU A 230 7.85 -19.29 -8.30
CA LEU A 230 6.93 -18.26 -7.82
C LEU A 230 6.79 -17.11 -8.82
N GLN A 231 7.84 -16.79 -9.57
CA GLN A 231 7.78 -15.80 -10.63
C GLN A 231 6.79 -16.22 -11.71
N VAL A 232 6.85 -17.46 -12.21
CA VAL A 232 5.92 -17.97 -13.23
C VAL A 232 4.48 -17.95 -12.73
N LEU A 233 4.24 -18.40 -11.49
CA LEU A 233 2.92 -18.34 -10.87
C LEU A 233 2.38 -16.90 -10.80
N ALA A 234 3.19 -15.99 -10.25
CA ALA A 234 2.79 -14.60 -10.04
C ALA A 234 2.60 -13.85 -11.36
N THR A 235 3.48 -14.04 -12.36
CA THR A 235 3.37 -13.34 -13.65
C THR A 235 2.18 -13.82 -14.46
N THR A 236 1.81 -15.11 -14.35
CA THR A 236 0.61 -15.67 -14.97
C THR A 236 -0.64 -14.92 -14.50
N PHE A 237 -0.80 -14.76 -13.19
CA PHE A 237 -1.96 -14.05 -12.63
C PHE A 237 -1.88 -12.53 -12.78
N ALA A 238 -0.69 -11.94 -12.67
CA ALA A 238 -0.50 -10.51 -12.94
C ALA A 238 -0.89 -10.15 -14.38
N MET A 239 -0.45 -10.95 -15.36
CA MET A 239 -0.81 -10.73 -16.76
C MET A 239 -2.30 -11.00 -16.99
N ARG A 240 -2.88 -11.98 -16.29
CA ARG A 240 -4.33 -12.21 -16.36
C ARG A 240 -5.13 -10.99 -15.87
N ALA A 241 -4.70 -10.36 -14.78
CA ALA A 241 -5.31 -9.14 -14.26
C ALA A 241 -5.15 -7.94 -15.21
N VAL A 242 -3.94 -7.74 -15.75
CA VAL A 242 -3.65 -6.63 -16.68
C VAL A 242 -4.42 -6.77 -17.98
N CYS A 243 -4.55 -7.99 -18.48
CA CYS A 243 -5.26 -8.31 -19.71
C CYS A 243 -6.72 -8.70 -19.47
N GLN A 244 -7.35 -8.37 -18.33
CA GLN A 244 -8.71 -8.84 -18.02
C GLN A 244 -9.70 -8.57 -19.16
N GLY A 245 -9.78 -7.33 -19.66
CA GLY A 245 -10.68 -7.01 -20.77
C GLY A 245 -10.39 -7.75 -22.09
N LEU A 246 -9.15 -8.19 -22.31
CA LEU A 246 -8.81 -9.09 -23.43
C LEU A 246 -9.18 -10.54 -23.10
N ASN A 247 -8.89 -10.98 -21.88
CA ASN A 247 -9.17 -12.34 -21.41
C ASN A 247 -10.67 -12.66 -21.44
N ASP A 248 -11.52 -11.67 -21.18
CA ASP A 248 -12.98 -11.80 -21.26
C ASP A 248 -13.48 -12.08 -22.70
N LEU A 249 -12.65 -11.78 -23.71
CA LEU A 249 -12.94 -12.04 -25.14
C LEU A 249 -12.34 -13.35 -25.63
N LEU A 250 -11.48 -14.00 -24.84
CA LEU A 250 -10.80 -15.23 -25.24
C LEU A 250 -11.66 -16.46 -24.94
N PRO A 251 -11.48 -17.59 -25.67
CA PRO A 251 -12.31 -18.78 -25.49
C PRO A 251 -12.31 -19.36 -24.08
N PHE A 252 -11.29 -19.05 -23.26
CA PHE A 252 -11.14 -19.50 -21.88
C PHE A 252 -11.68 -18.51 -20.83
N ALA A 253 -12.46 -17.50 -21.24
CA ALA A 253 -13.16 -16.59 -20.33
C ALA A 253 -14.18 -17.33 -19.43
N HIS A 254 -14.69 -18.47 -19.87
CA HIS A 254 -15.66 -19.27 -19.13
C HIS A 254 -15.09 -19.96 -17.88
N LEU A 255 -13.76 -20.08 -17.76
CA LEU A 255 -13.13 -20.75 -16.62
C LEU A 255 -13.31 -19.92 -15.36
N SER A 256 -13.84 -20.55 -14.32
CA SER A 256 -13.94 -20.00 -12.98
C SER A 256 -12.57 -19.77 -12.34
N ARG A 257 -12.55 -18.95 -11.29
CA ARG A 257 -11.35 -18.71 -10.47
C ARG A 257 -10.70 -20.02 -10.01
N ASP A 258 -11.49 -20.96 -9.50
CA ASP A 258 -10.99 -22.23 -8.97
C ASP A 258 -10.46 -23.13 -10.08
N GLU A 259 -11.14 -23.23 -11.23
CA GLU A 259 -10.64 -23.97 -12.39
C GLU A 259 -9.30 -23.42 -12.89
N VAL A 260 -9.15 -22.09 -12.93
CA VAL A 260 -7.89 -21.45 -13.34
C VAL A 260 -6.78 -21.76 -12.33
N VAL A 261 -7.04 -21.60 -11.03
CA VAL A 261 -6.06 -21.89 -9.97
C VAL A 261 -5.63 -23.36 -10.01
N ASP A 262 -6.59 -24.28 -10.10
CA ASP A 262 -6.33 -25.71 -10.13
C ASP A 262 -5.50 -26.11 -11.35
N GLN A 263 -5.88 -25.66 -12.55
CA GLN A 263 -5.15 -26.00 -13.76
C GLN A 263 -3.73 -25.43 -13.76
N VAL A 264 -3.51 -24.22 -13.22
CA VAL A 264 -2.17 -23.63 -13.09
C VAL A 264 -1.32 -24.41 -12.09
N VAL A 265 -1.88 -24.81 -10.94
CA VAL A 265 -1.15 -25.62 -9.95
C VAL A 265 -0.80 -26.99 -10.53
N LEU A 266 -1.72 -27.64 -11.23
CA LEU A 266 -1.46 -28.91 -11.93
C LEU A 266 -0.33 -28.77 -12.95
N LEU A 267 -0.35 -27.70 -13.76
CA LEU A 267 0.70 -27.43 -14.74
C LEU A 267 2.06 -27.22 -14.06
N LEU A 268 2.10 -26.51 -12.94
CA LEU A 268 3.34 -26.24 -12.19
C LEU A 268 3.90 -27.49 -11.51
N LEU A 269 3.04 -28.38 -11.00
CA LEU A 269 3.46 -29.59 -10.30
C LEU A 269 3.81 -30.74 -11.25
N TYR A 270 3.02 -30.91 -12.32
CA TYR A 270 3.06 -32.11 -13.13
C TYR A 270 3.42 -31.84 -14.61
N GLY A 271 3.27 -30.61 -15.07
CA GLY A 271 3.47 -30.25 -16.48
C GLY A 271 2.42 -30.87 -17.39
N ILE A 272 2.64 -30.75 -18.70
CA ILE A 272 1.72 -31.25 -19.74
C ILE A 272 2.00 -32.68 -20.19
N VAL A 273 3.17 -33.22 -19.84
CA VAL A 273 3.56 -34.57 -20.27
C VAL A 273 2.78 -35.58 -19.44
N LYS A 274 2.00 -36.43 -20.11
CA LYS A 274 1.31 -37.56 -19.48
C LYS A 274 2.36 -38.50 -18.90
N ARG A 275 2.58 -38.44 -17.58
CA ARG A 275 3.36 -39.46 -16.88
C ARG A 275 2.50 -40.71 -16.77
N GLU A 276 2.92 -41.81 -17.38
CA GLU A 276 2.33 -43.11 -17.09
C GLU A 276 2.51 -43.36 -15.59
N LYS A 277 1.45 -43.82 -14.91
CA LYS A 277 1.53 -44.17 -13.49
C LYS A 277 2.59 -45.27 -13.35
N SER A 278 3.74 -44.95 -12.76
CA SER A 278 4.66 -45.95 -12.20
C SER A 278 4.09 -46.52 -10.92
#